data_AF-A0A2J8R586-F1
#
_entry.id   AF-A0A2J8R586-F1
#
_cell.length_a   1.000
_cell.length_b   1.000
_cell.length_c   1.000
_cell.angle_alpha   90.00
_cell.angle_beta   90.00
_cell.angle_gamma   90.00
#
_symmetry.space_group_name_H-M   'P 1'
#
loop_
_entity.id
_entity.type
_entity.pdbx_description
1 polymer ?
#
loop_
_entity_poly.entity_id
_entity_poly.type
_entity_poly.pdbx_seq_one_letter_code
_entity_poly.pdbx_strand_id
1 'polypeptide(L)'
;MRYISSQIERPIRIVALSSSLSNAKDVAHWLGCSATSTFNFHPNVRPVPLELHIQGFNISHTQTRLLSMAKPVYHAITKHSPKKPVIVFVPSRKQTRLTAIDILTTCAADIQRQRFLHCTEKDLIPYLEKLSDSTLKETLLNGVGYLHEGLSPMERRLVEQLFSSGAIQVVVASRSLCWGMNVAAHLVIIMDTQYYNGKIHAYVDYPIYDVLQMVGHANRPLQDDEGRCVIMCQGSKKDFFKKFLYEPLPVESHLDHCMHDHFNAEIVTKTIENKQDAVDYLTWTFLYRRMTQNPNYYNLQGISHRHLSDHLSELVEQTLSDLEQSKCISIEDEMDVAPLNLGMIAAYYYINYTTIELFSMSLNAKTKVRGLIEIISNAAEYENIPIRHHEDNLLRQLAQKVPHKLNNPKFNDPHVKTNLLLQAHLSRMQLSAELQSDTEEILSKAIRLIQACVDVLSSNGWLSPALAAMELAQMVTQAMWSKDSYLKQLPHFTSEHIKRCTDKGVESVFDIMEMEDEERNALLQLTDSQIADVARFCNRYPNIELSYEVVDKDSIRSGGPVVVLVQLEREEEVTGPVIAPLFPQFRAGRSGSRL
;
A
#
# COMPACT_ATOMS: atom_id res chain seq x y z
N MET A 1 13.02 4.37 -18.86
CA MET A 1 12.58 3.68 -20.10
C MET A 1 12.87 4.45 -21.37
N ARG A 2 12.37 5.69 -21.56
CA ARG A 2 12.66 6.47 -22.78
C ARG A 2 14.16 6.76 -22.95
N TYR A 3 14.84 7.16 -21.87
CA TYR A 3 16.29 7.31 -21.82
C TYR A 3 17.04 6.01 -22.15
N ILE A 4 16.65 4.89 -21.52
CA ILE A 4 17.23 3.56 -21.83
C ILE A 4 17.11 3.27 -23.34
N SER A 5 15.94 3.50 -23.93
CA SER A 5 15.73 3.29 -25.36
C SER A 5 16.62 4.14 -26.27
N SER A 6 17.09 5.30 -25.84
CA SER A 6 18.04 6.10 -26.63
C SER A 6 19.48 5.64 -26.47
N GLN A 7 19.81 4.97 -25.37
CA GLN A 7 21.17 4.48 -25.09
C GLN A 7 21.44 3.10 -25.68
N ILE A 8 20.47 2.20 -25.70
CA ILE A 8 20.71 0.78 -26.06
C ILE A 8 20.78 0.49 -27.58
N GLU A 9 20.89 1.52 -28.44
CA GLU A 9 20.85 1.47 -29.92
C GLU A 9 19.64 0.74 -30.54
N ARG A 10 18.74 0.20 -29.71
CA ARG A 10 17.55 -0.55 -30.08
C ARG A 10 16.32 0.16 -29.54
N PRO A 11 15.41 0.65 -30.41
CA PRO A 11 14.21 1.31 -29.95
C PRO A 11 13.33 0.37 -29.12
N ILE A 12 13.02 0.76 -27.89
CA ILE A 12 11.97 0.13 -27.08
C ILE A 12 10.65 0.77 -27.49
N ARG A 13 9.76 -0.02 -28.09
CA ARG A 13 8.42 0.47 -28.43
C ARG A 13 7.65 0.77 -27.14
N ILE A 14 7.27 2.02 -26.96
CA ILE A 14 6.43 2.47 -25.86
C ILE A 14 5.00 2.61 -26.37
N VAL A 15 4.06 1.92 -25.74
CA VAL A 15 2.62 2.09 -25.95
C VAL A 15 2.04 2.63 -24.65
N ALA A 16 1.63 3.90 -24.66
CA ALA A 16 1.03 4.56 -23.51
C ALA A 16 -0.50 4.55 -23.64
N LEU A 17 -1.18 4.14 -22.57
CA LEU A 17 -2.64 4.19 -22.48
C LEU A 17 -3.02 5.19 -21.39
N SER A 18 -3.96 6.08 -21.70
CA SER A 18 -4.46 7.07 -20.75
C SER A 18 -5.94 7.33 -20.97
N SER A 19 -6.55 8.02 -20.03
CA SER A 19 -7.85 8.67 -20.25
C SER A 19 -7.70 9.80 -21.28
N SER A 20 -8.81 10.44 -21.64
CA SER A 20 -8.81 11.64 -22.47
C SER A 20 -8.03 12.77 -21.78
N LEU A 21 -6.96 13.26 -22.44
CA LEU A 21 -6.08 14.31 -21.90
C LEU A 21 -6.17 15.59 -22.72
N SER A 22 -6.21 16.75 -22.08
CA SER A 22 -6.21 18.03 -22.82
C SER A 22 -4.83 18.35 -23.39
N ASN A 23 -3.77 17.98 -22.67
CA ASN A 23 -2.37 18.17 -23.03
C ASN A 23 -1.68 16.87 -23.49
N ALA A 24 -2.43 15.97 -24.16
CA ALA A 24 -1.91 14.71 -24.69
C ALA A 24 -0.69 14.89 -25.61
N LYS A 25 -0.58 16.03 -26.29
CA LYS A 25 0.56 16.38 -27.14
C LYS A 25 1.88 16.39 -26.37
N ASP A 26 1.88 16.86 -25.13
CA ASP A 26 3.09 16.93 -24.31
C ASP A 26 3.52 15.54 -23.85
N VAL A 27 2.55 14.69 -23.48
CA VAL A 27 2.78 13.28 -23.14
C VAL A 27 3.33 12.52 -24.34
N ALA A 28 2.71 12.71 -25.51
CA ALA A 28 3.17 12.11 -26.76
C ALA A 28 4.59 12.55 -27.11
N HIS A 29 4.88 13.84 -27.01
CA HIS A 29 6.21 14.38 -27.29
C HIS A 29 7.27 13.88 -26.30
N TRP A 30 6.94 13.80 -25.00
CA TRP A 30 7.80 13.22 -23.97
C TRP A 30 8.13 11.74 -24.25
N LEU A 31 7.14 10.94 -24.61
CA LEU A 31 7.31 9.52 -24.90
C LEU A 31 7.84 9.25 -26.32
N GLY A 32 7.96 10.30 -27.15
CA GLY A 32 8.41 10.26 -28.54
C GLY A 32 7.44 9.57 -29.50
N CYS A 33 6.14 9.73 -29.25
CA CYS A 33 5.08 9.38 -30.18
C CYS A 33 4.93 10.50 -31.22
N SER A 34 4.86 10.13 -32.51
CA SER A 34 4.56 11.09 -33.57
C SER A 34 3.11 11.58 -33.49
N ALA A 35 2.81 12.75 -34.05
CA ALA A 35 1.45 13.30 -34.07
C ALA A 35 0.46 12.36 -34.79
N THR A 36 0.89 11.63 -35.83
CA THR A 36 0.05 10.66 -36.56
C THR A 36 -0.22 9.39 -35.76
N SER A 37 0.68 9.02 -34.85
CA SER A 37 0.52 7.89 -33.92
C SER A 37 -0.09 8.30 -32.57
N THR A 38 -0.52 9.56 -32.41
CA THR A 38 -1.08 10.08 -31.17
C THR A 38 -2.59 10.13 -31.28
N PHE A 39 -3.23 9.12 -30.69
CA PHE A 39 -4.68 9.00 -30.66
C PHE A 39 -5.21 9.49 -29.32
N ASN A 40 -5.68 10.74 -29.29
CA ASN A 40 -6.32 11.34 -28.13
C ASN A 40 -7.78 11.64 -28.47
N PHE A 41 -8.69 10.98 -27.75
CA PHE A 41 -10.13 11.08 -28.02
C PHE A 41 -10.82 11.91 -26.95
N HIS A 42 -11.85 12.65 -27.35
CA HIS A 42 -12.67 13.42 -26.42
C HIS A 42 -13.50 12.45 -25.53
N PRO A 43 -13.81 12.80 -24.26
CA PRO A 43 -14.57 11.91 -23.36
C PRO A 43 -15.94 11.41 -23.88
N ASN A 44 -16.51 12.07 -24.88
CA ASN A 44 -17.75 11.66 -25.54
C ASN A 44 -17.56 10.49 -26.53
N VAL A 45 -16.34 10.19 -26.95
CA VAL A 45 -16.01 9.05 -27.79
C VAL A 45 -15.89 7.82 -26.89
N ARG A 46 -17.05 7.22 -26.61
CA ARG A 46 -17.16 5.99 -25.82
C ARG A 46 -17.96 4.95 -26.59
N PRO A 47 -17.62 3.65 -26.49
CA PRO A 47 -18.42 2.58 -27.10
C PRO A 47 -19.86 2.59 -26.61
N VAL A 48 -20.07 2.85 -25.31
CA VAL A 48 -21.36 3.07 -24.69
C VAL A 48 -21.46 4.55 -24.29
N PRO A 49 -22.38 5.33 -24.88
CA PRO A 49 -22.64 6.71 -24.47
C PRO A 49 -22.93 6.81 -22.97
N LEU A 50 -22.42 7.87 -22.33
CA LEU A 50 -22.53 8.07 -20.89
C LEU A 50 -23.38 9.30 -20.57
N GLU A 51 -24.48 9.11 -19.84
CA GLU A 51 -25.29 10.19 -19.27
C GLU A 51 -24.82 10.52 -17.85
N LEU A 52 -24.25 11.72 -17.67
CA LEU A 52 -23.70 12.16 -16.39
C LEU A 52 -24.58 13.24 -15.74
N HIS A 53 -25.07 12.96 -14.53
CA HIS A 53 -25.86 13.91 -13.74
C HIS A 53 -25.12 14.30 -12.46
N ILE A 54 -24.99 15.60 -12.20
CA ILE A 54 -24.33 16.10 -10.99
C ILE A 54 -25.36 16.81 -10.10
N GLN A 55 -25.60 16.24 -8.92
CA GLN A 55 -26.51 16.75 -7.91
C GLN A 55 -25.71 17.44 -6.80
N GLY A 56 -25.90 18.76 -6.66
CA GLY A 56 -25.24 19.56 -5.63
C GLY A 56 -26.09 19.67 -4.37
N PHE A 57 -25.49 19.38 -3.22
CA PHE A 57 -26.11 19.51 -1.91
C PHE A 57 -25.51 20.70 -1.15
N ASN A 58 -26.35 21.67 -0.81
CA ASN A 58 -25.95 22.90 -0.12
C ASN A 58 -25.89 22.71 1.41
N ILE A 59 -25.32 21.59 1.86
CA ILE A 59 -25.09 21.29 3.28
C ILE A 59 -23.58 21.18 3.47
N SER A 60 -23.02 22.09 4.27
CA SER A 60 -21.57 22.13 4.55
C SER A 60 -21.14 20.97 5.44
N HIS A 61 -21.90 20.70 6.50
CA HIS A 61 -21.62 19.63 7.46
C HIS A 61 -21.78 18.24 6.81
N THR A 62 -20.66 17.51 6.70
CA THR A 62 -20.57 16.29 5.89
C THR A 62 -21.53 15.19 6.35
N GLN A 63 -21.67 14.92 7.65
CA GLN A 63 -22.54 13.85 8.13
C GLN A 63 -24.02 14.15 7.83
N THR A 64 -24.44 15.39 7.99
CA THR A 64 -25.81 15.82 7.64
C THR A 64 -26.04 15.72 6.13
N ARG A 65 -25.03 16.10 5.34
CA ARG A 65 -25.08 15.98 3.87
C ARG A 65 -25.20 14.53 3.45
N LEU A 66 -24.36 13.63 3.98
CA LEU A 66 -24.33 12.21 3.64
C LEU A 66 -25.66 11.52 3.96
N LEU A 67 -26.26 11.82 5.13
CA LEU A 67 -27.60 11.32 5.50
C LEU A 67 -28.70 11.87 4.58
N SER A 68 -28.60 13.15 4.18
CA SER A 68 -29.56 13.76 3.25
C SER A 68 -29.51 13.16 1.84
N MET A 69 -28.39 12.53 1.46
CA MET A 69 -28.21 11.86 0.17
C MET A 69 -28.83 10.46 0.12
N ALA A 70 -29.15 9.83 1.26
CA ALA A 70 -29.66 8.45 1.31
C ALA A 70 -30.95 8.23 0.48
N LYS A 71 -31.97 9.08 0.67
CA LYS A 71 -33.21 9.02 -0.14
C LYS A 71 -32.96 9.34 -1.63
N PRO A 72 -32.20 10.40 -1.98
CA PRO A 72 -31.76 10.64 -3.35
C PRO A 72 -31.07 9.46 -4.03
N VAL A 73 -30.29 8.63 -3.32
CA VAL A 73 -29.71 7.40 -3.88
C VAL A 73 -30.80 6.46 -4.39
N TYR A 74 -31.80 6.14 -3.56
CA TYR A 74 -32.94 5.30 -3.97
C TYR A 74 -33.74 5.92 -5.13
N HIS A 75 -33.98 7.23 -5.09
CA HIS A 75 -34.67 7.93 -6.19
C HIS A 75 -33.86 7.93 -7.50
N ALA A 76 -32.53 8.03 -7.41
CA ALA A 76 -31.67 7.93 -8.58
C ALA A 76 -31.73 6.52 -9.21
N ILE A 77 -31.75 5.47 -8.38
CA ILE A 77 -31.93 4.09 -8.84
C ILE A 77 -33.26 3.94 -9.59
N THR A 78 -34.36 4.34 -8.95
CA THR A 78 -35.71 4.18 -9.53
C THR A 78 -35.93 5.04 -10.78
N LYS A 79 -35.31 6.22 -10.87
CA LYS A 79 -35.40 7.12 -12.02
C LYS A 79 -34.54 6.68 -13.20
N HIS A 80 -33.27 6.34 -12.96
CA HIS A 80 -32.27 6.16 -14.02
C HIS A 80 -32.01 4.70 -14.38
N SER A 81 -32.21 3.76 -13.45
CA SER A 81 -31.87 2.34 -13.67
C SER A 81 -32.76 1.41 -12.83
N PRO A 82 -34.08 1.40 -13.05
CA PRO A 82 -35.03 0.73 -12.16
C PRO A 82 -34.87 -0.78 -12.11
N LYS A 83 -34.42 -1.43 -13.19
CA LYS A 83 -34.29 -2.89 -13.34
C LYS A 83 -32.89 -3.35 -13.77
N LYS A 84 -31.94 -2.44 -13.92
CA LYS A 84 -30.57 -2.74 -14.38
C LYS A 84 -29.55 -2.57 -13.23
N PRO A 85 -28.37 -3.21 -13.30
CA PRO A 85 -27.40 -3.20 -12.21
C PRO A 85 -26.91 -1.81 -11.83
N VAL A 86 -26.71 -1.60 -10.54
CA VAL A 86 -26.28 -0.33 -9.94
C VAL A 86 -25.10 -0.53 -9.00
N ILE A 87 -24.07 0.29 -9.14
CA ILE A 87 -22.99 0.43 -8.14
C ILE A 87 -23.14 1.77 -7.43
N VAL A 88 -23.04 1.77 -6.10
CA VAL A 88 -23.03 2.99 -5.27
C VAL A 88 -21.68 3.11 -4.57
N PHE A 89 -20.85 4.07 -4.97
CA PHE A 89 -19.58 4.37 -4.29
C PHE A 89 -19.80 5.30 -3.11
N VAL A 90 -19.15 5.00 -1.97
CA VAL A 90 -19.31 5.75 -0.72
C VAL A 90 -17.97 6.08 -0.04
N PRO A 91 -17.90 7.08 0.87
CA PRO A 91 -16.63 7.60 1.36
C PRO A 91 -15.87 6.77 2.36
N SER A 92 -16.53 5.82 3.01
CA SER A 92 -15.89 4.99 4.02
C SER A 92 -16.43 3.57 3.97
N ARG A 93 -15.60 2.65 4.48
CA ARG A 93 -16.00 1.26 4.73
C ARG A 93 -17.32 1.17 5.49
N LYS A 94 -17.46 1.85 6.63
CA LYS A 94 -18.67 1.81 7.45
C LYS A 94 -19.90 2.31 6.68
N GLN A 95 -19.71 3.32 5.82
CA GLN A 95 -20.81 3.88 5.03
C GLN A 95 -21.41 2.86 4.05
N THR A 96 -20.64 1.87 3.58
CA THR A 96 -21.15 0.87 2.62
C THR A 96 -22.33 0.11 3.20
N ARG A 97 -22.18 -0.40 4.42
CA ARG A 97 -23.22 -1.11 5.15
C ARG A 97 -24.40 -0.20 5.49
N LEU A 98 -24.14 1.02 5.97
CA LEU A 98 -25.20 1.97 6.33
C LEU A 98 -26.07 2.33 5.12
N THR A 99 -25.44 2.65 3.99
CA THR A 99 -26.15 2.98 2.76
C THR A 99 -26.88 1.77 2.17
N ALA A 100 -26.33 0.56 2.27
CA ALA A 100 -27.05 -0.65 1.88
C ALA A 100 -28.34 -0.84 2.69
N ILE A 101 -28.29 -0.62 4.01
CA ILE A 101 -29.47 -0.66 4.89
C ILE A 101 -30.46 0.46 4.54
N ASP A 102 -29.98 1.70 4.34
CA ASP A 102 -30.84 2.84 4.00
C ASP A 102 -31.57 2.66 2.66
N ILE A 103 -30.93 2.03 1.68
CA ILE A 103 -31.56 1.65 0.40
C ILE A 103 -32.71 0.68 0.66
N LEU A 104 -32.51 -0.33 1.51
CA LEU A 104 -33.53 -1.33 1.82
C LEU A 104 -34.69 -0.78 2.65
N THR A 105 -34.41 0.08 3.64
CA THR A 105 -35.47 0.70 4.46
C THR A 105 -36.31 1.66 3.63
N THR A 106 -35.68 2.43 2.73
CA THR A 106 -36.39 3.31 1.79
C THR A 106 -37.20 2.51 0.77
N CYS A 107 -36.66 1.38 0.30
CA CYS A 107 -37.36 0.46 -0.59
C CYS A 107 -38.61 -0.17 0.07
N ALA A 108 -38.53 -0.51 1.35
CA ALA A 108 -39.66 -1.03 2.11
C ALA A 108 -40.77 0.03 2.29
N ALA A 109 -40.40 1.30 2.46
CA ALA A 109 -41.35 2.41 2.54
C ALA A 109 -42.13 2.62 1.22
N ASP A 110 -41.57 2.20 0.08
CA ASP A 110 -42.19 2.26 -1.25
C ASP A 110 -43.06 1.02 -1.56
N ILE A 111 -43.29 0.13 -0.58
CA ILE A 111 -44.12 -1.09 -0.67
C ILE A 111 -43.60 -2.13 -1.71
N GLN A 112 -42.45 -1.87 -2.35
CA GLN A 112 -41.80 -2.76 -3.32
C GLN A 112 -40.67 -3.55 -2.68
N ARG A 113 -40.97 -4.35 -1.65
CA ARG A 113 -39.94 -5.13 -0.92
C ARG A 113 -39.24 -6.12 -1.87
N GLN A 114 -37.93 -6.34 -1.65
CA GLN A 114 -37.09 -7.28 -2.41
C GLN A 114 -36.99 -7.00 -3.93
N ARG A 115 -37.35 -5.80 -4.40
CA ARG A 115 -37.31 -5.45 -5.84
C ARG A 115 -35.93 -5.57 -6.51
N PHE A 116 -34.86 -5.58 -5.71
CA PHE A 116 -33.48 -5.64 -6.20
C PHE A 116 -32.95 -7.08 -6.28
N LEU A 117 -33.74 -8.06 -5.86
CA LEU A 117 -33.41 -9.47 -5.98
C LEU A 117 -34.13 -10.06 -7.20
N HIS A 118 -33.37 -10.57 -8.16
CA HIS A 118 -33.88 -11.13 -9.42
C HIS A 118 -33.81 -12.66 -9.49
N CYS A 119 -33.52 -13.30 -8.36
CA CYS A 119 -33.55 -14.76 -8.20
C CYS A 119 -34.38 -15.14 -6.97
N THR A 120 -34.61 -16.44 -6.75
CA THR A 120 -35.33 -16.89 -5.55
C THR A 120 -34.39 -17.00 -4.37
N GLU A 121 -34.91 -16.85 -3.15
CA GLU A 121 -34.08 -17.00 -1.93
C GLU A 121 -33.38 -18.38 -1.86
N LYS A 122 -34.00 -19.41 -2.45
CA LYS A 122 -33.43 -20.77 -2.52
C LYS A 122 -32.11 -20.80 -3.28
N ASP A 123 -31.97 -19.99 -4.33
CA ASP A 123 -30.76 -19.93 -5.16
C ASP A 123 -29.60 -19.25 -4.42
N LEU A 124 -29.89 -18.40 -3.43
CA LEU A 124 -28.90 -17.68 -2.63
C LEU A 124 -28.32 -18.49 -1.47
N ILE A 125 -29.04 -19.48 -0.93
CA ILE A 125 -28.63 -20.23 0.26
C ILE A 125 -27.17 -20.74 0.18
N PRO A 126 -26.72 -21.40 -0.92
CA PRO A 126 -25.35 -21.92 -1.04
C PRO A 126 -24.27 -20.83 -1.00
N TYR A 127 -24.64 -19.60 -1.34
CA TYR A 127 -23.77 -18.44 -1.29
C TYR A 127 -23.76 -17.85 0.13
N LEU A 128 -24.94 -17.66 0.73
CA LEU A 128 -25.10 -17.08 2.07
C LEU A 128 -24.42 -17.90 3.18
N GLU A 129 -24.36 -19.22 3.04
CA GLU A 129 -23.66 -20.12 3.98
C GLU A 129 -22.15 -19.85 4.07
N LYS A 130 -21.55 -19.28 3.03
CA LYS A 130 -20.12 -18.98 2.94
C LYS A 130 -19.75 -17.63 3.53
N LEU A 131 -20.74 -16.82 3.93
CA LEU A 131 -20.49 -15.47 4.46
C LEU A 131 -20.33 -15.50 5.98
N SER A 132 -19.42 -14.67 6.48
CA SER A 132 -19.20 -14.46 7.91
C SER A 132 -20.06 -13.32 8.45
N ASP A 133 -20.24 -12.25 7.67
CA ASP A 133 -21.00 -11.07 8.08
C ASP A 133 -22.52 -11.31 8.00
N SER A 134 -23.18 -11.37 9.16
CA SER A 134 -24.64 -11.53 9.26
C SER A 134 -25.42 -10.40 8.59
N THR A 135 -24.94 -9.15 8.69
CA THR A 135 -25.61 -8.03 8.04
C THR A 135 -25.50 -8.08 6.52
N LEU A 136 -24.40 -8.62 5.99
CA LEU A 136 -24.25 -8.85 4.56
C LEU A 136 -25.24 -9.90 4.05
N LYS A 137 -25.52 -10.94 4.85
CA LYS A 137 -26.55 -11.94 4.53
C LYS A 137 -27.93 -11.30 4.42
N GLU A 138 -28.30 -10.47 5.40
CA GLU A 138 -29.59 -9.78 5.42
C GLU A 138 -29.76 -8.84 4.21
N THR A 139 -28.73 -8.08 3.86
CA THR A 139 -28.84 -7.15 2.72
C THR A 139 -28.90 -7.90 1.39
N LEU A 140 -28.09 -8.96 1.22
CA LEU A 140 -28.07 -9.77 0.00
C LEU A 140 -29.40 -10.50 -0.23
N LEU A 141 -30.05 -10.97 0.84
CA LEU A 141 -31.38 -11.58 0.76
C LEU A 141 -32.45 -10.61 0.24
N ASN A 142 -32.21 -9.30 0.32
CA ASN A 142 -33.08 -8.28 -0.25
C ASN A 142 -32.55 -7.69 -1.56
N GLY A 143 -31.50 -8.29 -2.15
CA GLY A 143 -30.94 -7.90 -3.44
C GLY A 143 -29.92 -6.78 -3.41
N VAL A 144 -29.38 -6.45 -2.23
CA VAL A 144 -28.34 -5.41 -2.07
C VAL A 144 -27.08 -6.00 -1.43
N GLY A 145 -25.99 -6.04 -2.19
CA GLY A 145 -24.67 -6.38 -1.68
C GLY A 145 -23.89 -5.15 -1.23
N TYR A 146 -22.86 -5.34 -0.41
CA TYR A 146 -21.86 -4.30 -0.19
C TYR A 146 -20.44 -4.86 -0.20
N LEU A 147 -19.49 -4.01 -0.60
CA LEU A 147 -18.07 -4.35 -0.76
C LEU A 147 -17.19 -3.33 -0.02
N HIS A 148 -16.30 -3.83 0.83
CA HIS A 148 -15.29 -3.03 1.51
C HIS A 148 -14.02 -3.84 1.80
N GLU A 149 -12.95 -3.16 2.21
CA GLU A 149 -11.61 -3.71 2.46
C GLU A 149 -11.60 -4.79 3.54
N GLY A 150 -12.44 -4.66 4.57
CA GLY A 150 -12.55 -5.65 5.64
C GLY A 150 -13.38 -6.90 5.33
N LEU A 151 -13.84 -7.09 4.08
CA LEU A 151 -14.47 -8.35 3.66
C LEU A 151 -13.38 -9.30 3.17
N SER A 152 -13.52 -10.59 3.48
CA SER A 152 -12.59 -11.59 2.97
C SER A 152 -12.57 -11.60 1.43
N PRO A 153 -11.44 -11.98 0.79
CA PRO A 153 -11.39 -12.14 -0.66
C PRO A 153 -12.42 -13.14 -1.20
N MET A 154 -12.86 -14.08 -0.37
CA MET A 154 -13.94 -15.02 -0.71
C MET A 154 -15.29 -14.33 -0.78
N GLU A 155 -15.66 -13.56 0.25
CA GLU A 155 -16.92 -12.81 0.30
C GLU A 155 -17.00 -11.76 -0.82
N ARG A 156 -15.90 -11.04 -1.09
CA ARG A 156 -15.85 -10.06 -2.19
C ARG A 156 -16.14 -10.70 -3.55
N ARG A 157 -15.45 -11.80 -3.89
CA ARG A 157 -15.68 -12.56 -5.13
C ARG A 157 -17.11 -13.08 -5.22
N LEU A 158 -17.68 -13.52 -4.11
CA LEU A 158 -19.04 -14.04 -4.06
C LEU A 158 -20.07 -12.96 -4.39
N VAL A 159 -19.93 -11.77 -3.78
CA VAL A 159 -20.82 -10.63 -4.03
C VAL A 159 -20.68 -10.14 -5.47
N GLU A 160 -19.44 -10.06 -5.99
CA GLU A 160 -19.19 -9.74 -7.40
C GLU A 160 -19.83 -10.76 -8.36
N GLN A 161 -19.77 -12.05 -8.03
CA GLN A 161 -20.40 -13.12 -8.81
C GLN A 161 -21.93 -12.99 -8.82
N LEU A 162 -22.55 -12.73 -7.66
CA LEU A 162 -23.99 -12.52 -7.55
C LEU A 162 -24.45 -11.28 -8.32
N PHE A 163 -23.63 -10.23 -8.36
CA PHE A 163 -23.94 -9.01 -9.10
C PHE A 163 -23.79 -9.19 -10.62
N SER A 164 -22.68 -9.81 -11.06
CA SER A 164 -22.40 -10.04 -12.48
C SER A 164 -23.34 -11.07 -13.12
N SER A 165 -23.85 -12.04 -12.35
CA SER A 165 -24.90 -12.96 -12.81
C SER A 165 -26.28 -12.30 -12.92
N GLY A 166 -26.45 -11.10 -12.35
CA GLY A 166 -27.71 -10.38 -12.29
C GLY A 166 -28.65 -10.84 -11.17
N ALA A 167 -28.20 -11.74 -10.27
CA ALA A 167 -29.01 -12.19 -9.14
C ALA A 167 -29.37 -11.05 -8.18
N ILE A 168 -28.40 -10.17 -7.89
CA ILE A 168 -28.60 -8.93 -7.13
C ILE A 168 -28.42 -7.71 -8.04
N GLN A 169 -29.25 -6.69 -7.84
CA GLN A 169 -29.24 -5.50 -8.69
C GLN A 169 -28.31 -4.39 -8.17
N VAL A 170 -28.11 -4.28 -6.86
CA VAL A 170 -27.40 -3.13 -6.27
C VAL A 170 -26.20 -3.61 -5.46
N VAL A 171 -25.05 -2.98 -5.67
CA VAL A 171 -23.86 -3.16 -4.82
C VAL A 171 -23.37 -1.81 -4.33
N VAL A 172 -23.20 -1.69 -3.01
CA VAL A 172 -22.59 -0.50 -2.39
C VAL A 172 -21.12 -0.76 -2.11
N ALA A 173 -20.22 -0.01 -2.74
CA ALA A 173 -18.77 -0.22 -2.66
C ALA A 173 -18.05 0.94 -1.98
N SER A 174 -17.03 0.63 -1.16
CA SER A 174 -16.12 1.63 -0.59
C SER A 174 -15.32 2.32 -1.71
N ARG A 175 -15.00 3.61 -1.56
CA ARG A 175 -14.22 4.38 -2.54
C ARG A 175 -12.91 3.72 -2.97
N SER A 176 -12.23 3.05 -2.05
CA SER A 176 -10.94 2.38 -2.29
C SER A 176 -11.01 1.21 -3.28
N LEU A 177 -12.20 0.64 -3.47
CA LEU A 177 -12.42 -0.51 -4.35
C LEU A 177 -12.63 -0.11 -5.82
N CYS A 178 -12.71 1.18 -6.15
CA CYS A 178 -12.90 1.62 -7.55
C CYS A 178 -11.79 1.14 -8.50
N TRP A 179 -10.58 0.84 -7.99
CA TRP A 179 -9.51 0.28 -8.81
C TRP A 179 -9.52 -1.26 -8.86
N GLY A 180 -10.05 -1.90 -7.82
CA GLY A 180 -9.94 -3.35 -7.61
C GLY A 180 -11.20 -4.15 -7.94
N MET A 181 -12.28 -3.50 -8.38
CA MET A 181 -13.54 -4.16 -8.74
C MET A 181 -13.51 -4.68 -10.17
N ASN A 182 -13.88 -5.95 -10.35
CA ASN A 182 -13.96 -6.59 -11.67
C ASN A 182 -15.37 -6.55 -12.28
N VAL A 183 -16.28 -5.78 -11.69
CA VAL A 183 -17.68 -5.67 -12.13
C VAL A 183 -18.00 -4.27 -12.62
N ALA A 184 -18.89 -4.20 -13.61
CA ALA A 184 -19.42 -2.97 -14.19
C ALA A 184 -20.95 -2.95 -14.05
N ALA A 185 -21.52 -1.76 -14.08
CA ALA A 185 -22.94 -1.53 -13.87
C ALA A 185 -23.54 -0.68 -15.00
N HIS A 186 -24.87 -0.65 -15.06
CA HIS A 186 -25.58 0.30 -15.92
C HIS A 186 -25.60 1.70 -15.30
N LEU A 187 -25.86 1.79 -14.00
CA LEU A 187 -25.84 3.04 -13.24
C LEU A 187 -24.74 3.01 -12.19
N VAL A 188 -23.91 4.05 -12.15
CA VAL A 188 -23.02 4.32 -11.03
C VAL A 188 -23.51 5.55 -10.27
N ILE A 189 -23.64 5.44 -8.95
CA ILE A 189 -23.92 6.56 -8.07
C ILE A 189 -22.69 6.83 -7.21
N ILE A 190 -22.14 8.03 -7.28
CA ILE A 190 -21.04 8.46 -6.39
C ILE A 190 -21.66 9.30 -5.28
N MET A 191 -21.72 8.75 -4.07
CA MET A 191 -22.36 9.37 -2.92
C MET A 191 -21.33 10.08 -2.04
N ASP A 192 -21.32 11.42 -2.13
CA ASP A 192 -20.35 12.33 -1.52
C ASP A 192 -18.91 12.10 -2.02
N THR A 193 -18.29 13.16 -2.52
CA THR A 193 -16.96 13.12 -3.15
C THR A 193 -15.86 13.60 -2.22
N GLN A 194 -16.06 13.46 -0.91
CA GLN A 194 -15.14 13.88 0.14
C GLN A 194 -14.93 12.75 1.13
N TYR A 195 -13.71 12.61 1.64
CA TYR A 195 -13.41 11.70 2.76
C TYR A 195 -12.67 12.43 3.87
N TYR A 196 -12.78 11.90 5.08
CA TYR A 196 -12.12 12.47 6.25
C TYR A 196 -10.64 12.07 6.30
N ASN A 197 -9.75 13.05 6.38
CA ASN A 197 -8.34 12.87 6.67
C ASN A 197 -8.05 13.33 8.10
N GLY A 198 -7.85 12.36 9.00
CA GLY A 198 -7.61 12.62 10.42
C GLY A 198 -6.23 13.20 10.74
N LYS A 199 -5.27 13.20 9.80
CA LYS A 199 -3.95 13.82 10.00
C LYS A 199 -4.06 15.34 10.11
N ILE A 200 -4.86 15.92 9.22
CA ILE A 200 -5.13 17.37 9.16
C ILE A 200 -6.52 17.73 9.72
N HIS A 201 -7.25 16.75 10.26
CA HIS A 201 -8.62 16.89 10.77
C HIS A 201 -9.62 17.58 9.82
N ALA A 202 -9.52 17.30 8.53
CA ALA A 202 -10.35 17.92 7.51
C ALA A 202 -10.94 16.90 6.53
N TYR A 203 -12.04 17.29 5.89
CA TYR A 203 -12.54 16.57 4.72
C TYR A 203 -11.79 17.04 3.49
N VAL A 204 -11.24 16.09 2.75
CA VAL A 204 -10.52 16.32 1.49
C VAL A 204 -11.33 15.73 0.34
N ASP A 205 -11.26 16.37 -0.82
CA ASP A 205 -11.97 15.92 -2.01
C ASP A 205 -11.32 14.64 -2.56
N TYR A 206 -12.12 13.84 -3.29
CA TYR A 206 -11.57 12.73 -4.04
C TYR A 206 -10.63 13.23 -5.12
N PRO A 207 -9.50 12.55 -5.33
CA PRO A 207 -8.74 12.78 -6.53
C PRO A 207 -9.61 12.55 -7.77
N ILE A 208 -9.49 13.42 -8.76
CA ILE A 208 -10.34 13.39 -9.95
C ILE A 208 -10.23 12.06 -10.72
N TYR A 209 -9.05 11.42 -10.69
CA TYR A 209 -8.83 10.12 -11.33
C TYR A 209 -9.62 8.99 -10.66
N ASP A 210 -9.80 9.01 -9.34
CA ASP A 210 -10.67 8.06 -8.64
C ASP A 210 -12.13 8.25 -9.09
N VAL A 211 -12.57 9.50 -9.23
CA VAL A 211 -13.93 9.81 -9.71
C VAL A 211 -14.12 9.37 -11.16
N LEU A 212 -13.14 9.60 -12.04
CA LEU A 212 -13.17 9.14 -13.43
C LEU A 212 -13.22 7.61 -13.52
N GLN A 213 -12.47 6.92 -12.65
CA GLN A 213 -12.50 5.47 -12.55
C GLN A 213 -13.89 4.97 -12.10
N MET A 214 -14.47 5.58 -11.05
CA MET A 214 -15.83 5.29 -10.61
C MET A 214 -16.86 5.49 -11.74
N VAL A 215 -16.80 6.62 -12.46
CA VAL A 215 -17.63 6.88 -13.64
C VAL A 215 -17.42 5.80 -14.72
N GLY A 216 -16.18 5.34 -14.90
CA GLY A 216 -15.80 4.28 -15.83
C GLY A 216 -16.48 2.93 -15.59
N HIS A 217 -16.92 2.65 -14.35
CA HIS A 217 -17.68 1.43 -14.04
C HIS A 217 -19.10 1.44 -14.60
N ALA A 218 -19.63 2.59 -15.06
CA ALA A 218 -20.92 2.67 -15.75
C ALA A 218 -20.78 2.30 -17.24
N ASN A 219 -20.36 1.07 -17.53
CA ASN A 219 -20.04 0.63 -18.89
C ASN A 219 -20.28 -0.87 -19.09
N ARG A 220 -21.31 -1.25 -19.87
CA ARG A 220 -21.63 -2.64 -20.22
C ARG A 220 -21.85 -2.80 -21.73
N PRO A 221 -20.77 -2.85 -22.53
CA PRO A 221 -20.83 -2.70 -23.99
C PRO A 221 -21.61 -3.78 -24.74
N LEU A 222 -21.79 -4.96 -24.15
CA LEU A 222 -22.51 -6.07 -24.78
C LEU A 222 -24.01 -6.10 -24.44
N GLN A 223 -24.44 -5.31 -23.45
CA GLN A 223 -25.77 -5.45 -22.84
C GLN A 223 -26.58 -4.15 -22.88
N ASP A 224 -25.93 -3.00 -22.76
CA ASP A 224 -26.58 -1.71 -22.66
C ASP A 224 -26.23 -0.78 -23.82
N ASP A 225 -27.23 -0.05 -24.29
CA ASP A 225 -27.07 1.04 -25.27
C ASP A 225 -26.57 2.35 -24.64
N GLU A 226 -26.67 2.47 -23.31
CA GLU A 226 -26.27 3.66 -22.54
C GLU A 226 -25.72 3.26 -21.16
N GLY A 227 -24.81 4.08 -20.63
CA GLY A 227 -24.36 4.04 -19.24
C GLY A 227 -24.78 5.32 -18.54
N ARG A 228 -25.16 5.24 -17.27
CA ARG A 228 -25.59 6.40 -16.49
C ARG A 228 -24.71 6.59 -15.27
N CYS A 229 -24.44 7.84 -14.90
CA CYS A 229 -23.75 8.17 -13.68
C CYS A 229 -24.42 9.34 -12.95
N VAL A 230 -24.62 9.20 -11.64
CA VAL A 230 -25.13 10.27 -10.78
C VAL A 230 -24.09 10.58 -9.72
N ILE A 231 -23.55 11.80 -9.74
CA ILE A 231 -22.60 12.28 -8.73
C ILE A 231 -23.33 13.18 -7.77
N MET A 232 -23.38 12.79 -6.51
CA MET A 232 -23.91 13.59 -5.41
C MET A 232 -22.73 14.20 -4.66
N CYS A 233 -22.60 15.53 -4.72
CA CYS A 233 -21.47 16.23 -4.12
C CYS A 233 -21.93 17.48 -3.35
N GLN A 234 -21.03 18.08 -2.58
CA GLN A 234 -21.26 19.40 -2.02
C GLN A 234 -21.46 20.44 -3.14
N GLY A 235 -22.35 21.41 -2.92
CA GLY A 235 -22.63 22.47 -3.90
C GLY A 235 -21.38 23.20 -4.41
N SER A 236 -20.40 23.46 -3.54
CA SER A 236 -19.12 24.09 -3.88
C SER A 236 -18.25 23.30 -4.86
N LYS A 237 -18.45 21.97 -4.98
CA LYS A 237 -17.67 21.08 -5.84
C LYS A 237 -18.38 20.77 -7.16
N LYS A 238 -19.62 21.21 -7.32
CA LYS A 238 -20.46 20.91 -8.48
C LYS A 238 -19.84 21.40 -9.79
N ASP A 239 -19.38 22.65 -9.82
CA ASP A 239 -18.87 23.26 -11.05
C ASP A 239 -17.48 22.72 -11.43
N PHE A 240 -16.70 22.31 -10.42
CA PHE A 240 -15.46 21.56 -10.64
C PHE A 240 -15.70 20.28 -11.44
N PHE A 241 -16.65 19.43 -10.99
CA PHE A 241 -16.96 18.18 -11.69
C PHE A 241 -17.62 18.40 -13.05
N LYS A 242 -18.47 19.43 -13.19
CA LYS A 242 -19.04 19.79 -14.49
C LYS A 242 -17.97 20.15 -15.51
N LYS A 243 -16.85 20.75 -15.09
CA LYS A 243 -15.74 21.06 -15.99
C LYS A 243 -14.93 19.82 -16.33
N PHE A 244 -14.37 19.16 -15.32
CA PHE A 244 -13.32 18.14 -15.53
C PHE A 244 -13.83 16.74 -15.90
N LEU A 245 -15.14 16.49 -15.87
CA LEU A 245 -15.70 15.20 -16.33
C LEU A 245 -16.16 15.23 -17.79
N TYR A 246 -16.46 16.41 -18.31
CA TYR A 246 -16.88 16.59 -19.71
C TYR A 246 -15.72 17.04 -20.60
N GLU A 247 -14.82 17.86 -20.07
CA GLU A 247 -13.59 18.25 -20.75
C GLU A 247 -12.47 17.23 -20.47
N PRO A 248 -11.56 17.01 -21.44
CA PRO A 248 -10.41 16.15 -21.22
C PRO A 248 -9.49 16.71 -20.13
N LEU A 249 -8.85 15.84 -19.36
CA LEU A 249 -8.14 16.23 -18.14
C LEU A 249 -6.77 16.83 -18.44
N PRO A 250 -6.40 18.00 -17.87
CA PRO A 250 -5.01 18.44 -17.87
C PRO A 250 -4.21 17.63 -16.84
N VAL A 251 -3.06 17.10 -17.25
CA VAL A 251 -2.13 16.39 -16.36
C VAL A 251 -0.83 17.15 -16.21
N GLU A 252 -0.42 17.38 -14.96
CA GLU A 252 0.81 18.07 -14.61
C GLU A 252 1.77 17.09 -13.92
N SER A 253 3.07 17.26 -14.17
CA SER A 253 4.11 16.58 -13.40
C SER A 253 4.15 17.12 -11.96
N HIS A 254 4.45 16.27 -10.99
CA HIS A 254 4.76 16.63 -9.60
C HIS A 254 6.17 16.19 -9.19
N LEU A 255 7.03 15.87 -10.19
CA LEU A 255 8.37 15.34 -9.97
C LEU A 255 9.28 16.34 -9.22
N ASP A 256 9.00 17.63 -9.33
CA ASP A 256 9.65 18.72 -8.60
C ASP A 256 9.52 18.61 -7.08
N HIS A 257 8.48 17.94 -6.58
CA HIS A 257 8.29 17.71 -5.14
C HIS A 257 8.86 16.37 -4.64
N CYS A 258 9.24 15.46 -5.54
CA CYS A 258 9.71 14.11 -5.20
C CYS A 258 10.99 13.72 -5.95
N MET A 259 11.89 14.70 -6.14
CA MET A 259 13.06 14.57 -7.00
C MET A 259 14.23 13.81 -6.36
N HIS A 260 14.48 14.03 -5.06
CA HIS A 260 15.67 13.56 -4.35
C HIS A 260 15.92 12.06 -4.48
N ASP A 261 14.88 11.24 -4.31
CA ASP A 261 15.00 9.77 -4.39
C ASP A 261 15.44 9.29 -5.78
N HIS A 262 14.93 9.93 -6.83
CA HIS A 262 15.31 9.61 -8.21
C HIS A 262 16.74 10.05 -8.50
N PHE A 263 17.13 11.26 -8.10
CA PHE A 263 18.48 11.76 -8.29
C PHE A 263 19.50 10.89 -7.56
N ASN A 264 19.25 10.55 -6.29
CA ASN A 264 20.11 9.65 -5.53
C ASN A 264 20.27 8.29 -6.23
N ALA A 265 19.18 7.69 -6.71
CA ALA A 265 19.25 6.40 -7.43
C ALA A 265 20.02 6.49 -8.76
N GLU A 266 19.85 7.58 -9.52
CA GLU A 266 20.55 7.79 -10.79
C GLU A 266 22.04 8.16 -10.58
N ILE A 267 22.41 8.77 -9.46
CA ILE A 267 23.81 8.97 -9.06
C ILE A 267 24.46 7.64 -8.64
N VAL A 268 23.76 6.81 -7.87
CA VAL A 268 24.24 5.46 -7.48
C VAL A 268 24.49 4.57 -8.70
N THR A 269 23.65 4.69 -9.72
CA THR A 269 23.82 3.96 -10.99
C THR A 269 24.79 4.61 -11.97
N LYS A 270 25.34 5.78 -11.60
CA LYS A 270 26.24 6.60 -12.43
C LYS A 270 25.63 7.05 -13.75
N THR A 271 24.31 7.21 -13.80
CA THR A 271 23.63 7.92 -14.90
C THR A 271 23.89 9.43 -14.77
N ILE A 272 23.98 9.92 -13.53
CA ILE A 272 24.32 11.31 -13.20
C ILE A 272 25.69 11.28 -12.52
N GLU A 273 26.74 11.72 -13.20
CA GLU A 273 28.10 11.80 -12.64
C GLU A 273 28.47 13.24 -12.23
N ASN A 274 27.75 14.24 -12.73
CA ASN A 274 27.97 15.66 -12.42
C ASN A 274 26.67 16.47 -12.55
N LYS A 275 26.72 17.75 -12.14
CA LYS A 275 25.56 18.67 -12.20
C LYS A 275 25.00 18.88 -13.62
N GLN A 276 25.84 18.79 -14.66
CA GLN A 276 25.37 18.93 -16.04
C GLN A 276 24.53 17.72 -16.45
N ASP A 277 24.98 16.50 -16.12
CA ASP A 277 24.20 15.28 -16.36
C ASP A 277 22.86 15.30 -15.63
N ALA A 278 22.80 15.92 -14.44
CA ALA A 278 21.56 16.08 -13.68
C ALA A 278 20.55 16.98 -14.41
N VAL A 279 21.00 18.10 -14.98
CA VAL A 279 20.17 18.96 -15.84
C VAL A 279 19.74 18.18 -17.08
N ASP A 280 20.66 17.49 -17.73
CA ASP A 280 20.38 16.69 -18.92
C ASP A 280 19.35 15.61 -18.62
N TYR A 281 19.44 14.92 -17.48
CA TYR A 281 18.47 13.94 -17.00
C TYR A 281 17.07 14.56 -16.84
N LEU A 282 16.96 15.77 -16.28
CA LEU A 282 15.67 16.47 -16.18
C LEU A 282 15.04 16.74 -17.55
N THR A 283 15.82 16.96 -18.60
CA THR A 283 15.27 17.17 -19.95
C THR A 283 14.52 15.95 -20.50
N TRP A 284 14.75 14.76 -19.95
CA TRP A 284 14.05 13.51 -20.31
C TRP A 284 12.71 13.32 -19.58
N THR A 285 12.35 14.21 -18.68
CA THR A 285 11.17 14.09 -17.83
C THR A 285 9.94 14.75 -18.45
N PHE A 286 8.76 14.35 -17.97
CA PHE A 286 7.51 15.05 -18.30
C PHE A 286 7.47 16.46 -17.68
N LEU A 287 8.14 16.66 -16.54
CA LEU A 287 8.28 17.96 -15.86
C LEU A 287 8.84 19.02 -16.81
N TYR A 288 9.97 18.72 -17.47
CA TYR A 288 10.60 19.64 -18.42
C TYR A 288 9.63 20.06 -19.54
N ARG A 289 8.83 19.13 -20.07
CA ARG A 289 7.85 19.45 -21.11
C ARG A 289 6.75 20.37 -20.59
N ARG A 290 6.30 20.19 -19.34
CA ARG A 290 5.21 20.97 -18.75
C ARG A 290 5.61 22.35 -18.23
N MET A 291 6.85 22.53 -17.77
CA MET A 291 7.35 23.82 -17.28
C MET A 291 7.15 24.96 -18.29
N THR A 292 7.36 24.69 -19.59
CA THR A 292 7.18 25.71 -20.65
C THR A 292 5.72 25.97 -21.03
N GLN A 293 4.82 25.03 -20.73
CA GLN A 293 3.41 25.09 -21.11
C GLN A 293 2.53 25.70 -20.00
N ASN A 294 2.90 25.48 -18.74
CA ASN A 294 2.20 26.03 -17.58
C ASN A 294 3.20 26.47 -16.49
N PRO A 295 4.00 27.51 -16.74
CA PRO A 295 5.13 27.89 -15.89
C PRO A 295 4.71 28.27 -14.46
N ASN A 296 3.59 28.97 -14.30
CA ASN A 296 3.11 29.41 -12.99
C ASN A 296 2.78 28.25 -12.05
N TYR A 297 2.41 27.08 -12.58
CA TYR A 297 2.16 25.89 -11.76
C TYR A 297 3.44 25.41 -11.05
N TYR A 298 4.58 25.60 -11.71
CA TYR A 298 5.92 25.22 -11.23
C TYR A 298 6.67 26.40 -10.60
N ASN A 299 5.98 27.49 -10.26
CA ASN A 299 6.58 28.75 -9.78
C ASN A 299 7.63 29.36 -10.72
N LEU A 300 7.56 29.06 -12.02
CA LEU A 300 8.43 29.62 -13.04
C LEU A 300 7.88 30.97 -13.53
N GLN A 301 8.73 32.00 -13.54
CA GLN A 301 8.31 33.39 -13.84
C GLN A 301 8.22 33.72 -15.34
N GLY A 302 8.73 32.86 -16.22
CA GLY A 302 8.75 33.10 -17.65
C GLY A 302 9.09 31.86 -18.47
N ILE A 303 8.81 31.93 -19.77
CA ILE A 303 9.00 30.79 -20.71
C ILE A 303 10.24 30.92 -21.60
N SER A 304 11.09 31.92 -21.37
CA SER A 304 12.32 32.05 -22.17
C SER A 304 13.31 30.95 -21.82
N HIS A 305 14.20 30.63 -22.75
CA HIS A 305 15.25 29.63 -22.53
C HIS A 305 16.06 29.91 -21.26
N ARG A 306 16.32 31.18 -20.96
CA ARG A 306 17.01 31.60 -19.74
C ARG A 306 16.21 31.26 -18.48
N HIS A 307 14.93 31.62 -18.42
CA HIS A 307 14.10 31.31 -17.25
C HIS A 307 14.03 29.80 -16.98
N LEU A 308 13.83 28.99 -18.04
CA LEU A 308 13.78 27.53 -17.90
C LEU A 308 15.13 26.96 -17.44
N SER A 309 16.24 27.41 -18.05
CA SER A 309 17.58 26.95 -17.69
C SER A 309 17.93 27.31 -16.26
N ASP A 310 17.72 28.58 -15.86
CA ASP A 310 18.02 29.07 -14.51
C ASP A 310 17.22 28.29 -13.47
N HIS A 311 15.94 27.99 -13.74
CA HIS A 311 15.08 27.22 -12.83
C HIS A 311 15.46 25.74 -12.73
N LEU A 312 15.84 25.10 -13.84
CA LEU A 312 16.35 23.71 -13.80
C LEU A 312 17.66 23.64 -13.02
N SER A 313 18.56 24.60 -13.22
CA SER A 313 19.81 24.71 -12.47
C SER A 313 19.55 24.91 -10.98
N GLU A 314 18.62 25.80 -10.59
CA GLU A 314 18.23 25.99 -9.19
C GLU A 314 17.66 24.70 -8.58
N LEU A 315 16.81 23.98 -9.32
CA LEU A 315 16.18 22.75 -8.86
C LEU A 315 17.20 21.63 -8.65
N VAL A 316 18.17 21.48 -9.57
CA VAL A 316 19.30 20.55 -9.45
C VAL A 316 20.16 20.93 -8.26
N GLU A 317 20.55 22.20 -8.13
CA GLU A 317 21.41 22.68 -7.05
C GLU A 317 20.78 22.42 -5.68
N GLN A 318 19.49 22.77 -5.52
CA GLN A 318 18.76 22.53 -4.28
C GLN A 318 18.66 21.03 -3.96
N THR A 319 18.32 20.20 -4.95
CA THR A 319 18.17 18.75 -4.75
C THR A 319 19.50 18.10 -4.35
N LEU A 320 20.60 18.45 -5.02
CA LEU A 320 21.92 17.91 -4.73
C LEU A 320 22.45 18.43 -3.38
N SER A 321 22.23 19.71 -3.07
CA SER A 321 22.58 20.29 -1.77
C SER A 321 21.85 19.57 -0.64
N ASP A 322 20.55 19.28 -0.78
CA ASP A 322 19.79 18.53 0.22
C ASP A 322 20.33 17.10 0.38
N LEU A 323 20.64 16.42 -0.73
CA LEU A 323 21.20 15.05 -0.71
C LEU A 323 22.60 15.00 -0.08
N GLU A 324 23.45 16.01 -0.34
CA GLU A 324 24.77 16.14 0.27
C GLU A 324 24.65 16.44 1.78
N GLN A 325 23.73 17.33 2.16
CA GLN A 325 23.45 17.65 3.57
C GLN A 325 22.99 16.42 4.35
N SER A 326 22.19 15.55 3.71
CA SER A 326 21.78 14.25 4.25
C SER A 326 22.85 13.15 4.11
N LYS A 327 24.06 13.48 3.61
CA LYS A 327 25.20 12.57 3.39
C LYS A 327 24.88 11.36 2.50
N CYS A 328 23.95 11.53 1.58
CA CYS A 328 23.62 10.52 0.58
C CYS A 328 24.61 10.54 -0.60
N ILE A 329 25.12 11.73 -0.93
CA ILE A 329 26.10 11.97 -2.00
C ILE A 329 27.22 12.88 -1.49
N SER A 330 28.31 12.95 -2.23
CA SER A 330 29.36 13.96 -2.06
C SER A 330 29.49 14.77 -3.34
N ILE A 331 29.70 16.09 -3.22
CA ILE A 331 29.98 16.98 -4.33
C ILE A 331 31.48 17.33 -4.32
N GLU A 332 32.18 16.99 -5.41
CA GLU A 332 33.60 17.29 -5.60
C GLU A 332 33.74 18.46 -6.58
N ASP A 333 34.68 19.38 -6.30
CA ASP A 333 34.96 20.57 -7.12
C ASP A 333 33.70 21.41 -7.49
N GLU A 334 32.69 21.40 -6.62
CA GLU A 334 31.37 22.04 -6.81
C GLU A 334 30.58 21.57 -8.05
N MET A 335 31.02 20.49 -8.72
CA MET A 335 30.48 20.04 -10.01
C MET A 335 30.20 18.54 -10.08
N ASP A 336 31.17 17.71 -9.73
CA ASP A 336 31.09 16.25 -9.87
C ASP A 336 30.40 15.65 -8.64
N VAL A 337 29.63 14.57 -8.83
CA VAL A 337 28.87 13.94 -7.76
C VAL A 337 29.18 12.45 -7.67
N ALA A 338 29.31 11.96 -6.44
CA ALA A 338 29.54 10.55 -6.17
C ALA A 338 28.58 10.03 -5.09
N PRO A 339 28.11 8.77 -5.20
CA PRO A 339 27.24 8.18 -4.19
C PRO A 339 28.03 7.85 -2.91
N LEU A 340 27.45 8.19 -1.75
CA LEU A 340 27.96 7.77 -0.45
C LEU A 340 27.19 6.55 0.08
N ASN A 341 27.67 6.00 1.20
CA ASN A 341 27.10 4.79 1.82
C ASN A 341 25.59 4.91 2.07
N LEU A 342 25.09 6.04 2.60
CA LEU A 342 23.65 6.21 2.85
C LEU A 342 22.84 6.26 1.56
N GLY A 343 23.36 6.93 0.52
CA GLY A 343 22.71 7.01 -0.79
C GLY A 343 22.60 5.64 -1.45
N MET A 344 23.66 4.82 -1.35
CA MET A 344 23.66 3.44 -1.83
C MET A 344 22.60 2.59 -1.10
N ILE A 345 22.50 2.70 0.23
CA ILE A 345 21.50 1.95 1.02
C ILE A 345 20.07 2.39 0.64
N ALA A 346 19.83 3.70 0.53
CA ALA A 346 18.54 4.24 0.15
C ALA A 346 18.10 3.75 -1.24
N ALA A 347 18.99 3.83 -2.25
CA ALA A 347 18.70 3.36 -3.60
C ALA A 347 18.48 1.84 -3.65
N TYR A 348 19.31 1.06 -2.95
CA TYR A 348 19.25 -0.41 -2.96
C TYR A 348 17.93 -0.96 -2.40
N TYR A 349 17.47 -0.42 -1.27
CA TYR A 349 16.20 -0.83 -0.66
C TYR A 349 15.00 -0.02 -1.12
N TYR A 350 15.21 0.96 -2.00
CA TYR A 350 14.21 1.90 -2.51
C TYR A 350 13.53 2.74 -1.41
N ILE A 351 14.31 3.18 -0.40
CA ILE A 351 13.86 3.94 0.78
C ILE A 351 13.99 5.43 0.54
N ASN A 352 13.05 6.21 1.08
CA ASN A 352 13.11 7.67 0.94
C ASN A 352 14.35 8.26 1.63
N TYR A 353 15.06 9.19 1.00
CA TYR A 353 16.31 9.75 1.53
C TYR A 353 16.16 10.37 2.93
N THR A 354 15.04 11.02 3.23
CA THR A 354 14.78 11.60 4.57
C THR A 354 14.67 10.51 5.65
N THR A 355 14.25 9.30 5.29
CA THR A 355 14.19 8.16 6.21
C THR A 355 15.58 7.64 6.52
N ILE A 356 16.48 7.58 5.54
CA ILE A 356 17.86 7.14 5.79
C ILE A 356 18.64 8.20 6.59
N GLU A 357 18.37 9.48 6.34
CA GLU A 357 18.89 10.60 7.13
C GLU A 357 18.44 10.48 8.59
N LEU A 358 17.13 10.30 8.82
CA LEU A 358 16.57 10.06 10.15
C LEU A 358 17.26 8.87 10.83
N PHE A 359 17.47 7.76 10.12
CA PHE A 359 18.14 6.58 10.66
C PHE A 359 19.59 6.90 11.06
N SER A 360 20.34 7.58 10.19
CA SER A 360 21.72 7.97 10.47
C SER A 360 21.85 8.90 11.67
N MET A 361 20.87 9.79 11.90
CA MET A 361 20.89 10.72 13.03
C MET A 361 20.35 10.11 14.33
N SER A 362 19.42 9.15 14.24
CA SER A 362 18.71 8.60 15.41
C SER A 362 19.34 7.32 15.96
N LEU A 363 19.95 6.50 15.10
CA LEU A 363 20.61 5.26 15.52
C LEU A 363 21.94 5.59 16.19
N ASN A 364 22.23 4.90 17.31
CA ASN A 364 23.49 5.02 18.03
C ASN A 364 23.95 3.65 18.54
N ALA A 365 25.19 3.58 19.04
CA ALA A 365 25.82 2.36 19.53
C ALA A 365 25.06 1.62 20.66
N LYS A 366 24.11 2.29 21.33
CA LYS A 366 23.33 1.74 22.45
C LYS A 366 21.87 1.49 22.09
N THR A 367 21.44 1.76 20.85
CA THR A 367 20.05 1.54 20.44
C THR A 367 19.69 0.06 20.54
N LYS A 368 18.52 -0.21 21.13
CA LYS A 368 17.95 -1.56 21.31
C LYS A 368 16.62 -1.67 20.58
N VAL A 369 16.03 -2.88 20.55
CA VAL A 369 14.75 -3.19 19.88
C VAL A 369 13.65 -2.17 20.18
N ARG A 370 13.53 -1.69 21.43
CA ARG A 370 12.57 -0.64 21.78
C ARG A 370 12.73 0.64 20.94
N GLY A 371 13.96 1.14 20.86
CA GLY A 371 14.29 2.35 20.10
C GLY A 371 14.23 2.10 18.60
N LEU A 372 14.64 0.92 18.13
CA LEU A 372 14.50 0.50 16.73
C LEU A 372 13.05 0.56 16.25
N ILE A 373 12.09 0.05 17.03
CA ILE A 373 10.66 0.13 16.68
C ILE A 373 10.22 1.59 16.53
N GLU A 374 10.66 2.48 17.42
CA GLU A 374 10.32 3.90 17.35
C GLU A 374 10.94 4.59 16.13
N ILE A 375 12.22 4.37 15.87
CA ILE A 375 12.94 4.93 14.73
C ILE A 375 12.32 4.46 13.41
N ILE A 376 12.04 3.15 13.28
CA ILE A 376 11.42 2.59 12.06
C ILE A 376 10.00 3.09 11.87
N SER A 377 9.23 3.30 12.95
CA SER A 377 7.86 3.80 12.85
C SER A 377 7.80 5.24 12.34
N ASN A 378 8.87 6.02 12.57
CA ASN A 378 9.03 7.40 12.10
C ASN A 378 9.50 7.51 10.64
N ALA A 379 9.62 6.40 9.91
CA ALA A 379 9.96 6.40 8.49
C ALA A 379 8.90 7.13 7.65
N ALA A 380 9.34 7.87 6.62
CA ALA A 380 8.48 8.65 5.73
C ALA A 380 7.51 7.76 4.94
N GLU A 381 7.86 6.51 4.67
CA GLU A 381 6.98 5.53 4.01
C GLU A 381 5.69 5.27 4.79
N TYR A 382 5.71 5.51 6.10
CA TYR A 382 4.56 5.36 6.98
C TYR A 382 3.76 6.64 7.16
N GLU A 383 4.24 7.78 6.68
CA GLU A 383 3.45 9.01 6.69
C GLU A 383 2.16 8.84 5.90
N ASN A 384 2.12 7.95 4.89
CA ASN A 384 0.93 7.66 4.10
C ASN A 384 -0.17 6.88 4.83
N ILE A 385 0.12 6.25 5.97
CA ILE A 385 -0.88 5.48 6.73
C ILE A 385 -2.05 6.37 7.14
N PRO A 386 -3.31 6.02 6.81
CA PRO A 386 -4.45 6.92 7.02
C PRO A 386 -4.81 7.02 8.50
N ILE A 387 -5.32 8.19 8.91
CA ILE A 387 -6.01 8.37 10.20
C ILE A 387 -7.49 8.58 9.88
N ARG A 388 -8.34 7.69 10.37
CA ARG A 388 -9.79 7.72 10.12
C ARG A 388 -10.54 8.40 11.27
N HIS A 389 -11.81 8.70 11.04
CA HIS A 389 -12.65 9.37 12.03
C HIS A 389 -12.79 8.52 13.30
N HIS A 390 -12.59 9.14 14.48
CA HIS A 390 -12.61 8.47 15.79
C HIS A 390 -11.58 7.35 16.02
N GLU A 391 -10.49 7.30 15.23
CA GLU A 391 -9.39 6.38 15.52
C GLU A 391 -8.56 6.80 16.75
N ASP A 392 -8.57 8.07 17.11
CA ASP A 392 -7.82 8.63 18.24
C ASP A 392 -8.06 7.90 19.58
N ASN A 393 -9.32 7.67 19.93
CA ASN A 393 -9.71 6.95 21.15
C ASN A 393 -9.36 5.46 21.07
N LEU A 394 -9.47 4.87 19.87
CA LEU A 394 -9.18 3.46 19.65
C LEU A 394 -7.68 3.18 19.77
N LEU A 395 -6.85 4.05 19.19
CA LEU A 395 -5.40 4.01 19.33
C LEU A 395 -4.97 4.30 20.78
N ARG A 396 -5.66 5.18 21.50
CA ARG A 396 -5.42 5.40 22.94
C ARG A 396 -5.66 4.15 23.78
N GLN A 397 -6.74 3.42 23.51
CA GLN A 397 -7.02 2.14 24.17
C GLN A 397 -5.95 1.08 23.83
N LEU A 398 -5.49 1.04 22.58
CA LEU A 398 -4.41 0.15 22.16
C LEU A 398 -3.08 0.50 22.87
N ALA A 399 -2.74 1.78 22.97
CA ALA A 399 -1.55 2.26 23.65
C ALA A 399 -1.48 1.85 25.13
N GLN A 400 -2.62 1.68 25.80
CA GLN A 400 -2.68 1.16 27.17
C GLN A 400 -2.35 -0.33 27.28
N LYS A 401 -2.56 -1.11 26.20
CA LYS A 401 -2.37 -2.57 26.20
C LYS A 401 -1.01 -3.01 25.68
N VAL A 402 -0.39 -2.25 24.78
CA VAL A 402 0.91 -2.62 24.18
C VAL A 402 2.07 -2.59 25.20
N PRO A 403 3.12 -3.42 25.00
CA PRO A 403 4.22 -3.57 25.96
C PRO A 403 5.02 -2.30 26.21
N HIS A 404 5.24 -1.49 25.17
CA HIS A 404 6.08 -0.31 25.27
C HIS A 404 5.27 0.98 25.13
N LYS A 405 5.27 1.79 26.20
CA LYS A 405 4.58 3.08 26.23
C LYS A 405 5.35 4.13 25.43
N LEU A 406 4.58 5.01 24.79
CA LEU A 406 5.08 6.14 24.03
C LEU A 406 5.11 7.38 24.91
N ASN A 407 6.08 8.25 24.68
CA ASN A 407 6.19 9.52 25.39
C ASN A 407 5.29 10.55 24.69
N ASN A 408 4.30 11.09 25.41
CA ASN A 408 3.37 12.11 24.92
C ASN A 408 2.78 11.85 23.50
N PRO A 409 2.18 10.68 23.25
CA PRO A 409 1.73 10.30 21.91
C PRO A 409 0.58 11.19 21.44
N LYS A 410 0.70 11.69 20.20
CA LYS A 410 -0.41 12.31 19.47
C LYS A 410 -1.08 11.26 18.60
N PHE A 411 -2.35 10.95 18.86
CA PHE A 411 -3.05 9.85 18.17
C PHE A 411 -3.58 10.20 16.77
N ASN A 412 -3.31 11.42 16.29
CA ASN A 412 -3.51 11.82 14.90
C ASN A 412 -2.22 11.72 14.07
N ASP A 413 -1.11 11.29 14.68
CA ASP A 413 0.17 11.08 14.02
C ASP A 413 0.22 9.65 13.43
N PRO A 414 0.46 9.49 12.11
CA PRO A 414 0.61 8.18 11.49
C PRO A 414 1.77 7.36 12.07
N HIS A 415 2.86 7.98 12.52
CA HIS A 415 4.03 7.29 13.08
C HIS A 415 3.73 6.68 14.46
N VAL A 416 2.93 7.38 15.27
CA VAL A 416 2.41 6.82 16.53
C VAL A 416 1.52 5.62 16.24
N LYS A 417 0.63 5.73 15.25
CA LYS A 417 -0.24 4.62 14.83
C LYS A 417 0.57 3.41 14.37
N THR A 418 1.56 3.59 13.49
CA THR A 418 2.40 2.48 13.01
C THR A 418 3.18 1.81 14.14
N ASN A 419 3.70 2.58 15.09
CA ASN A 419 4.37 2.04 16.27
C ASN A 419 3.44 1.12 17.08
N LEU A 420 2.22 1.59 17.37
CA LEU A 420 1.23 0.82 18.12
C LEU A 420 0.81 -0.45 17.36
N LEU A 421 0.63 -0.37 16.04
CA LEU A 421 0.25 -1.50 15.20
C LEU A 421 1.38 -2.53 15.08
N LEU A 422 2.65 -2.11 14.95
CA LEU A 422 3.80 -3.00 14.98
C LEU A 422 3.88 -3.73 16.33
N GLN A 423 3.71 -3.03 17.45
CA GLN A 423 3.69 -3.66 18.77
C GLN A 423 2.51 -4.64 18.94
N ALA A 424 1.34 -4.30 18.39
CA ALA A 424 0.16 -5.16 18.41
C ALA A 424 0.39 -6.44 17.60
N HIS A 425 1.03 -6.33 16.42
CA HIS A 425 1.45 -7.46 15.59
C HIS A 425 2.43 -8.38 16.31
N LEU A 426 3.50 -7.83 16.89
CA LEU A 426 4.47 -8.61 17.67
C LEU A 426 3.83 -9.30 18.89
N SER A 427 2.75 -8.72 19.42
CA SER A 427 1.98 -9.28 20.52
C SER A 427 0.86 -10.23 20.09
N ARG A 428 0.65 -10.43 18.77
CA ARG A 428 -0.49 -11.17 18.18
C ARG A 428 -1.86 -10.72 18.72
N MET A 429 -2.01 -9.43 19.00
CA MET A 429 -3.28 -8.87 19.47
C MET A 429 -4.32 -8.89 18.35
N GLN A 430 -5.55 -9.29 18.68
CA GLN A 430 -6.67 -9.22 17.74
C GLN A 430 -7.10 -7.75 17.55
N LEU A 431 -6.97 -7.28 16.31
CA LEU A 431 -7.33 -5.92 15.92
C LEU A 431 -8.66 -5.92 15.15
N SER A 432 -9.26 -4.74 15.01
CA SER A 432 -10.36 -4.57 14.05
C SER A 432 -9.84 -4.80 12.63
N ALA A 433 -10.69 -5.26 11.72
CA ALA A 433 -10.29 -5.48 10.33
C ALA A 433 -9.75 -4.21 9.62
N GLU A 434 -10.11 -3.00 10.08
CA GLU A 434 -9.56 -1.75 9.53
C GLU A 434 -8.09 -1.57 9.94
N LEU A 435 -7.80 -1.73 11.23
CA LEU A 435 -6.43 -1.63 11.71
C LEU A 435 -5.57 -2.80 11.24
N GLN A 436 -6.15 -3.98 11.06
CA GLN A 436 -5.42 -5.13 10.51
C GLN A 436 -4.99 -4.88 9.06
N SER A 437 -5.86 -4.28 8.24
CA SER A 437 -5.50 -3.86 6.88
C SER A 437 -4.33 -2.87 6.87
N ASP A 438 -4.32 -1.91 7.82
CA ASP A 438 -3.19 -0.98 7.96
C ASP A 438 -1.92 -1.71 8.42
N THR A 439 -2.04 -2.66 9.35
CA THR A 439 -0.92 -3.50 9.81
C THR A 439 -0.31 -4.26 8.65
N GLU A 440 -1.11 -4.86 7.77
CA GLU A 440 -0.59 -5.55 6.58
C GLU A 440 0.17 -4.60 5.64
N GLU A 441 -0.34 -3.39 5.42
CA GLU A 441 0.37 -2.36 4.64
C GLU A 441 1.70 -1.98 5.30
N ILE A 442 1.74 -1.82 6.62
CA ILE A 442 2.96 -1.53 7.37
C ILE A 442 3.97 -2.67 7.21
N LEU A 443 3.55 -3.91 7.46
CA LEU A 443 4.39 -5.09 7.37
C LEU A 443 4.97 -5.29 5.96
N SER A 444 4.22 -4.92 4.92
CA SER A 444 4.67 -5.01 3.53
C SER A 444 5.93 -4.19 3.24
N LYS A 445 6.19 -3.13 4.04
CA LYS A 445 7.36 -2.24 3.91
C LYS A 445 8.36 -2.40 5.05
N ALA A 446 7.98 -3.02 6.18
CA ALA A 446 8.79 -3.08 7.38
C ALA A 446 10.16 -3.75 7.19
N ILE A 447 10.23 -4.84 6.43
CA ILE A 447 11.46 -5.63 6.30
C ILE A 447 12.59 -4.86 5.64
N ARG A 448 12.31 -4.15 4.54
CA ARG A 448 13.32 -3.33 3.85
C ARG A 448 13.83 -2.20 4.73
N LEU A 449 12.96 -1.58 5.53
CA LEU A 449 13.36 -0.56 6.51
C LEU A 449 14.28 -1.15 7.59
N ILE A 450 13.94 -2.34 8.12
CA ILE A 450 14.77 -3.02 9.12
C ILE A 450 16.13 -3.41 8.51
N GLN A 451 16.17 -3.90 7.28
CA GLN A 451 17.41 -4.23 6.57
C GLN A 451 18.28 -3.00 6.36
N ALA A 452 17.69 -1.86 5.99
CA ALA A 452 18.44 -0.61 5.93
C ALA A 452 18.99 -0.17 7.28
N CYS A 453 18.27 -0.38 8.40
CA CYS A 453 18.85 -0.18 9.73
C CYS A 453 20.06 -1.08 9.97
N VAL A 454 20.00 -2.37 9.58
CA VAL A 454 21.15 -3.29 9.69
C VAL A 454 22.37 -2.75 8.92
N ASP A 455 22.17 -2.27 7.70
CA ASP A 455 23.25 -1.80 6.84
C ASP A 455 23.85 -0.46 7.32
N VAL A 456 23.02 0.45 7.85
CA VAL A 456 23.49 1.69 8.50
C VAL A 456 24.28 1.38 9.78
N LEU A 457 23.80 0.46 10.61
CA LEU A 457 24.43 0.10 11.89
C LEU A 457 25.76 -0.65 11.68
N SER A 458 25.81 -1.54 10.69
CA SER A 458 27.02 -2.27 10.33
C SER A 458 28.07 -1.35 9.71
N SER A 459 27.66 -0.41 8.84
CA SER A 459 28.57 0.61 8.28
C SER A 459 29.16 1.53 9.35
N ASN A 460 28.42 1.80 10.44
CA ASN A 460 28.93 2.55 11.61
C ASN A 460 29.73 1.68 12.61
N GLY A 461 29.84 0.37 12.40
CA GLY A 461 30.60 -0.53 13.26
C GLY A 461 29.95 -0.86 14.61
N TRP A 462 28.61 -0.81 14.71
CA TRP A 462 27.90 -1.07 15.98
C TRP A 462 27.26 -2.47 15.99
N LEU A 463 27.98 -3.43 16.58
CA LEU A 463 27.56 -4.85 16.61
C LEU A 463 26.21 -5.08 17.31
N SER A 464 26.04 -4.60 18.55
CA SER A 464 24.85 -4.94 19.35
C SER A 464 23.54 -4.40 18.73
N PRO A 465 23.46 -3.13 18.29
CA PRO A 465 22.28 -2.65 17.57
C PRO A 465 22.04 -3.39 16.24
N ALA A 466 23.09 -3.73 15.49
CA ALA A 466 22.94 -4.44 14.21
C ALA A 466 22.31 -5.82 14.41
N LEU A 467 22.79 -6.59 15.40
CA LEU A 467 22.19 -7.87 15.78
C LEU A 467 20.74 -7.69 16.26
N ALA A 468 20.46 -6.66 17.08
CA ALA A 468 19.09 -6.36 17.52
C ALA A 468 18.15 -6.00 16.36
N ALA A 469 18.66 -5.38 15.28
CA ALA A 469 17.89 -5.12 14.07
C ALA A 469 17.63 -6.41 13.27
N MET A 470 18.61 -7.33 13.20
CA MET A 470 18.41 -8.67 12.61
C MET A 470 17.37 -9.48 13.39
N GLU A 471 17.44 -9.46 14.72
CA GLU A 471 16.42 -10.04 15.60
C GLU A 471 15.05 -9.43 15.34
N LEU A 472 14.95 -8.09 15.23
CA LEU A 472 13.69 -7.42 14.92
C LEU A 472 13.12 -7.85 13.56
N ALA A 473 13.96 -8.10 12.55
CA ALA A 473 13.50 -8.63 11.27
C ALA A 473 12.85 -10.01 11.43
N GLN A 474 13.44 -10.89 12.24
CA GLN A 474 12.88 -12.22 12.54
C GLN A 474 11.57 -12.10 13.35
N MET A 475 11.57 -11.27 14.39
CA MET A 475 10.41 -10.96 15.23
C MET A 475 9.20 -10.48 14.43
N VAL A 476 9.41 -9.53 13.52
CA VAL A 476 8.36 -8.98 12.65
C VAL A 476 7.83 -10.05 11.68
N THR A 477 8.72 -10.90 11.16
CA THR A 477 8.35 -12.01 10.27
C THR A 477 7.46 -13.03 10.98
N GLN A 478 7.85 -13.45 12.19
CA GLN A 478 7.16 -14.50 12.94
C GLN A 478 6.12 -13.98 13.95
N ALA A 479 5.89 -12.66 13.96
CA ALA A 479 4.93 -11.99 14.84
C ALA A 479 5.09 -12.37 16.33
N MET A 480 6.29 -12.15 16.88
CA MET A 480 6.60 -12.47 18.29
C MET A 480 7.63 -11.52 18.89
N TRP A 481 7.67 -11.42 20.22
CA TRP A 481 8.67 -10.63 20.93
C TRP A 481 9.98 -11.40 21.14
N SER A 482 11.11 -10.69 21.31
CA SER A 482 12.42 -11.31 21.53
C SER A 482 12.53 -12.15 22.81
N LYS A 483 11.66 -11.91 23.80
CA LYS A 483 11.62 -12.65 25.06
C LYS A 483 10.52 -13.72 25.12
N ASP A 484 9.79 -13.92 24.02
CA ASP A 484 8.80 -15.01 23.92
C ASP A 484 9.52 -16.33 23.65
N SER A 485 8.86 -17.46 23.96
CA SER A 485 9.34 -18.79 23.58
C SER A 485 9.42 -18.92 22.05
N TYR A 486 10.52 -19.50 21.55
CA TYR A 486 10.74 -19.76 20.12
C TYR A 486 9.70 -20.71 19.52
N LEU A 487 9.07 -21.55 20.35
CA LEU A 487 8.00 -22.47 19.94
C LEU A 487 6.75 -21.74 19.43
N LYS A 488 6.58 -20.46 19.78
CA LYS A 488 5.46 -19.63 19.32
C LYS A 488 5.47 -19.42 17.79
N GLN A 489 6.59 -19.68 17.11
CA GLN A 489 6.68 -19.64 15.65
C GLN A 489 5.86 -20.76 14.99
N LEU A 490 5.67 -21.89 15.68
CA LEU A 490 4.91 -23.01 15.16
C LEU A 490 3.43 -22.64 14.95
N PRO A 491 2.82 -23.07 13.83
CA PRO A 491 1.38 -22.94 13.64
C PRO A 491 0.60 -23.60 14.78
N HIS A 492 -0.58 -23.05 15.10
CA HIS A 492 -1.52 -23.61 16.09
C HIS A 492 -1.03 -23.65 17.55
N PHE A 493 0.19 -23.18 17.85
CA PHE A 493 0.70 -23.11 19.23
C PHE A 493 0.05 -21.98 20.02
N THR A 494 -0.54 -22.34 21.15
CA THR A 494 -1.08 -21.40 22.16
C THR A 494 -0.16 -21.30 23.37
N SER A 495 -0.41 -20.32 24.25
CA SER A 495 0.34 -20.18 25.51
C SER A 495 0.26 -21.41 26.42
N GLU A 496 -0.81 -22.21 26.32
CA GLU A 496 -0.95 -23.46 27.07
C GLU A 496 0.02 -24.53 26.57
N HIS A 497 0.18 -24.66 25.24
CA HIS A 497 1.14 -25.57 24.62
C HIS A 497 2.56 -25.19 25.04
N ILE A 498 2.89 -23.89 25.00
CA ILE A 498 4.21 -23.39 25.41
C ILE A 498 4.47 -23.79 26.87
N LYS A 499 3.51 -23.58 27.78
CA LYS A 499 3.65 -23.95 29.18
C LYS A 499 3.96 -25.45 29.36
N ARG A 500 3.23 -26.32 28.66
CA ARG A 500 3.46 -27.78 28.74
C ARG A 500 4.83 -28.18 28.17
N CYS A 501 5.26 -27.54 27.08
CA CYS A 501 6.59 -27.78 26.50
C CYS A 501 7.69 -27.35 27.47
N THR A 502 7.59 -26.15 28.06
CA THR A 502 8.56 -25.67 29.05
C THR A 502 8.59 -26.54 30.31
N ASP A 503 7.43 -27.02 30.79
CA ASP A 503 7.35 -27.91 31.95
C ASP A 503 8.03 -29.27 31.68
N LYS A 504 8.09 -29.70 30.39
CA LYS A 504 8.76 -30.92 29.94
C LYS A 504 10.25 -30.71 29.60
N GLY A 505 10.73 -29.47 29.56
CA GLY A 505 12.10 -29.12 29.16
C GLY A 505 12.31 -28.98 27.65
N VAL A 506 11.23 -28.79 26.88
CA VAL A 506 11.26 -28.52 25.43
C VAL A 506 11.15 -27.01 25.22
N GLU A 507 12.22 -26.37 24.76
CA GLU A 507 12.32 -24.91 24.62
C GLU A 507 12.55 -24.44 23.17
N SER A 508 12.99 -25.34 22.28
CA SER A 508 13.37 -25.04 20.91
C SER A 508 12.63 -25.89 19.87
N VAL A 509 12.63 -25.45 18.61
CA VAL A 509 12.04 -26.23 17.50
C VAL A 509 12.82 -27.52 17.27
N PHE A 510 14.14 -27.50 17.48
CA PHE A 510 15.00 -28.69 17.37
C PHE A 510 14.61 -29.76 18.40
N ASP A 511 14.32 -29.35 19.63
CA ASP A 511 13.88 -30.26 20.69
C ASP A 511 12.62 -31.03 20.26
N ILE A 512 11.68 -30.38 19.56
CA ILE A 512 10.45 -31.00 19.04
C ILE A 512 10.75 -31.93 17.86
N MET A 513 11.73 -31.58 17.02
CA MET A 513 12.14 -32.40 15.87
C MET A 513 12.77 -33.72 16.32
N GLU A 514 13.48 -33.72 17.45
CA GLU A 514 14.10 -34.91 18.05
C GLU A 514 13.11 -35.82 18.79
N MET A 515 11.88 -35.35 19.08
CA MET A 515 10.86 -36.17 19.74
C MET A 515 10.29 -37.25 18.82
N GLU A 516 10.06 -38.43 19.40
CA GLU A 516 9.27 -39.50 18.79
C GLU A 516 7.81 -39.07 18.59
N ASP A 517 7.18 -39.56 17.51
CA ASP A 517 5.84 -39.12 17.10
C ASP A 517 4.77 -39.32 18.20
N GLU A 518 4.83 -40.42 18.95
CA GLU A 518 3.89 -40.72 20.04
C GLU A 518 4.00 -39.70 21.18
N GLU A 519 5.23 -39.36 21.57
CA GLU A 519 5.52 -38.37 22.60
C GLU A 519 5.15 -36.95 22.16
N ARG A 520 5.43 -36.63 20.89
CA ARG A 520 5.10 -35.34 20.27
C ARG A 520 3.58 -35.15 20.24
N ASN A 521 2.84 -36.13 19.73
CA ASN A 521 1.38 -36.03 19.62
C ASN A 521 0.70 -35.95 21.00
N ALA A 522 1.18 -36.71 21.99
CA ALA A 522 0.69 -36.65 23.36
C ALA A 522 0.93 -35.28 24.03
N LEU A 523 2.08 -34.66 23.75
CA LEU A 523 2.44 -33.34 24.29
C LEU A 523 1.63 -32.22 23.62
N LEU A 524 1.55 -32.25 22.30
CA LEU A 524 0.98 -31.17 21.49
C LEU A 524 -0.55 -31.20 21.47
N GLN A 525 -1.21 -32.36 21.55
CA GLN A 525 -2.68 -32.47 21.52
C GLN A 525 -3.34 -31.74 20.32
N LEU A 526 -2.67 -31.74 19.18
CA LEU A 526 -3.13 -31.13 17.93
C LEU A 526 -3.85 -32.18 17.06
N THR A 527 -4.73 -31.73 16.17
CA THR A 527 -5.36 -32.62 15.18
C THR A 527 -4.37 -33.06 14.11
N ASP A 528 -4.65 -34.16 13.39
CA ASP A 528 -3.77 -34.66 12.32
C ASP A 528 -3.40 -33.59 11.28
N SER A 529 -4.37 -32.73 10.92
CA SER A 529 -4.14 -31.59 10.02
C SER A 529 -3.18 -30.55 10.60
N GLN A 530 -3.29 -30.26 11.89
CA GLN A 530 -2.43 -29.30 12.59
C GLN A 530 -1.03 -29.86 12.80
N ILE A 531 -0.91 -31.17 13.09
CA ILE A 531 0.37 -31.87 13.14
C ILE A 531 1.06 -31.84 11.78
N ALA A 532 0.32 -32.03 10.68
CA ALA A 532 0.87 -31.91 9.34
C ALA A 532 1.40 -30.50 9.04
N ASP A 533 0.69 -29.45 9.48
CA ASP A 533 1.15 -28.06 9.36
C ASP A 533 2.43 -27.81 10.16
N VAL A 534 2.51 -28.34 11.39
CA VAL A 534 3.69 -28.26 12.27
C VAL A 534 4.88 -29.01 11.66
N ALA A 535 4.68 -30.25 11.19
CA ALA A 535 5.71 -31.04 10.54
C ALA A 535 6.24 -30.33 9.29
N ARG A 536 5.35 -29.73 8.49
CA ARG A 536 5.73 -28.91 7.34
C ARG A 536 6.56 -27.69 7.75
N PHE A 537 6.25 -27.05 8.88
CA PHE A 537 7.06 -25.94 9.40
C PHE A 537 8.45 -26.43 9.82
N CYS A 538 8.54 -27.53 10.57
CA CYS A 538 9.81 -28.11 11.00
C CYS A 538 10.69 -28.49 9.79
N ASN A 539 10.11 -29.12 8.76
CA ASN A 539 10.76 -29.46 7.49
C ASN A 539 11.09 -28.24 6.59
N ARG A 540 10.90 -27.02 7.10
CA ARG A 540 11.29 -25.78 6.43
C ARG A 540 12.18 -24.93 7.32
N TYR A 541 12.27 -25.29 8.60
CA TYR A 541 13.07 -24.58 9.56
C TYR A 541 14.55 -24.78 9.20
N PRO A 542 15.36 -23.72 9.15
CA PRO A 542 16.74 -23.87 8.69
C PRO A 542 17.56 -24.75 9.64
N ASN A 543 17.97 -25.93 9.17
CA ASN A 543 19.07 -26.71 9.75
C ASN A 543 20.33 -26.44 8.93
N ILE A 544 21.24 -25.61 9.47
CA ILE A 544 22.43 -25.14 8.75
C ILE A 544 23.64 -25.38 9.64
N GLU A 545 24.63 -26.09 9.11
CA GLU A 545 25.93 -26.27 9.75
C GLU A 545 26.90 -25.21 9.25
N LEU A 546 27.74 -24.70 10.15
CA LEU A 546 28.81 -23.77 9.80
C LEU A 546 30.18 -24.39 10.01
N SER A 547 31.09 -24.15 9.06
CA SER A 547 32.52 -24.33 9.24
C SER A 547 33.23 -23.01 8.92
N TYR A 548 34.31 -22.70 9.64
CA TYR A 548 35.09 -21.50 9.38
C TYR A 548 36.58 -21.76 9.50
N GLU A 549 37.38 -21.09 8.67
CA GLU A 549 38.83 -21.14 8.71
C GLU A 549 39.45 -19.75 8.57
N VAL A 550 40.60 -19.54 9.23
CA VAL A 550 41.40 -18.32 9.13
C VAL A 550 42.58 -18.59 8.22
N VAL A 551 42.61 -17.92 7.07
CA VAL A 551 43.67 -18.08 6.07
C VAL A 551 44.98 -17.53 6.64
N ASP A 552 46.06 -18.30 6.50
CA ASP A 552 47.42 -17.93 6.94
C ASP A 552 47.50 -17.46 8.41
N LYS A 553 46.77 -18.14 9.31
CA LYS A 553 46.66 -17.80 10.74
C LYS A 553 48.00 -17.51 11.45
N ASP A 554 49.08 -18.15 11.01
CA ASP A 554 50.40 -18.04 11.61
C ASP A 554 51.24 -16.87 11.05
N SER A 555 50.78 -16.20 9.97
CA SER A 555 51.50 -15.14 9.25
C SER A 555 50.83 -13.77 9.30
N ILE A 556 50.01 -13.51 10.34
CA ILE A 556 49.28 -12.25 10.49
C ILE A 556 50.22 -11.14 11.00
N ARG A 557 50.16 -9.97 10.36
CA ARG A 557 50.90 -8.76 10.76
C ARG A 557 49.94 -7.61 11.02
N SER A 558 50.32 -6.70 11.92
CA SER A 558 49.53 -5.48 12.19
C SER A 558 49.33 -4.67 10.92
N GLY A 559 48.09 -4.27 10.65
CA GLY A 559 47.68 -3.56 9.43
C GLY A 559 47.54 -4.44 8.18
N GLY A 560 47.85 -5.73 8.26
CA GLY A 560 47.61 -6.68 7.18
C GLY A 560 46.15 -7.13 7.10
N PRO A 561 45.66 -7.52 5.91
CA PRO A 561 44.33 -8.09 5.77
C PRO A 561 44.25 -9.46 6.45
N VAL A 562 43.14 -9.74 7.13
CA VAL A 562 42.83 -11.07 7.69
C VAL A 562 41.58 -11.58 6.98
N VAL A 563 41.66 -12.79 6.46
CA VAL A 563 40.55 -13.44 5.74
C VAL A 563 40.01 -14.58 6.60
N VAL A 564 38.71 -14.50 6.91
CA VAL A 564 37.96 -15.57 7.58
C VAL A 564 37.00 -16.15 6.54
N LEU A 565 37.25 -17.38 6.11
CA LEU A 565 36.36 -18.10 5.21
C LEU A 565 35.28 -18.80 6.04
N VAL A 566 34.02 -18.61 5.67
CA VAL A 566 32.88 -19.29 6.30
C VAL A 566 32.18 -20.11 5.23
N GLN A 567 31.96 -21.40 5.48
CA GLN A 567 31.17 -22.28 4.63
C GLN A 567 29.91 -22.67 5.39
N LEU A 568 28.77 -22.63 4.70
CA LEU A 568 27.48 -23.04 5.23
C LEU A 568 26.99 -24.25 4.45
N GLU A 569 26.65 -25.32 5.16
CA GLU A 569 26.07 -26.52 4.59
C GLU A 569 24.63 -26.68 5.10
N ARG A 570 23.72 -27.08 4.21
CA ARG A 570 22.32 -27.34 4.55
C ARG A 570 21.98 -28.74 4.11
N GLU A 571 21.70 -29.62 5.06
CA GLU A 571 21.35 -31.02 4.81
C GLU A 571 19.95 -31.18 4.16
N GLU A 572 19.08 -30.17 4.33
CA GLU A 572 17.68 -30.22 3.93
C GLU A 572 17.40 -29.52 2.58
N GLU A 573 16.56 -30.14 1.75
CA GLU A 573 16.16 -29.60 0.44
C GLU A 573 15.30 -28.33 0.55
N VAL A 574 15.76 -27.22 -0.03
CA VAL A 574 15.09 -25.91 0.03
C VAL A 574 13.85 -25.88 -0.88
N THR A 575 12.70 -26.29 -0.34
CA THR A 575 11.46 -26.36 -1.13
C THR A 575 10.44 -25.28 -0.75
N GLY A 576 10.41 -24.15 -1.46
CA GLY A 576 9.40 -23.10 -1.27
C GLY A 576 9.78 -22.01 -0.25
N PRO A 577 8.87 -21.06 0.04
CA PRO A 577 9.18 -19.86 0.84
C PRO A 577 9.17 -20.14 2.35
N VAL A 578 9.61 -19.15 3.14
CA VAL A 578 9.48 -19.15 4.61
C VAL A 578 8.01 -19.28 4.99
N ILE A 579 7.73 -20.14 5.96
CA ILE A 579 6.39 -20.27 6.55
C ILE A 579 6.24 -19.19 7.63
N ALA A 580 5.43 -18.17 7.32
CA ALA A 580 5.13 -17.05 8.20
C ALA A 580 3.64 -16.65 8.04
N PRO A 581 2.70 -17.40 8.67
CA PRO A 581 1.27 -17.29 8.37
C PRO A 581 0.65 -15.93 8.74
N LEU A 582 1.31 -15.16 9.62
CA LEU A 582 0.87 -13.82 10.05
C LEU A 582 1.57 -12.69 9.27
N PHE A 583 2.39 -13.01 8.27
CA PHE A 583 3.07 -12.02 7.44
C PHE A 583 2.45 -11.99 6.03
N PRO A 584 2.09 -10.82 5.48
CA PRO A 584 1.28 -10.74 4.26
C PRO A 584 2.01 -11.11 2.96
N GLN A 585 3.35 -11.10 2.95
CA GLN A 585 4.14 -11.35 1.74
C GLN A 585 4.88 -12.70 1.81
N PHE A 586 4.92 -13.41 0.69
CA PHE A 586 5.84 -14.53 0.52
C PHE A 586 7.28 -14.03 0.52
N ARG A 587 8.14 -14.64 1.36
CA ARG A 587 9.56 -14.29 1.45
C ARG A 587 10.42 -15.53 1.30
N ALA A 588 11.49 -15.39 0.54
CA ALA A 588 12.55 -16.38 0.51
C ALA A 588 13.33 -16.31 1.84
N GLY A 589 13.63 -17.46 2.42
CA GLY A 589 14.63 -17.54 3.48
C GLY A 589 15.96 -17.32 2.79
N ARG A 590 16.68 -16.24 3.13
CA ARG A 590 18.01 -15.98 2.54
C ARG A 590 18.96 -17.11 2.94
N SER A 591 18.96 -18.17 2.13
CA SER A 591 19.94 -19.26 2.11
C SER A 591 20.53 -19.46 0.71
N GLY A 592 20.29 -18.50 -0.20
CA GLY A 592 20.85 -18.49 -1.54
C GLY A 592 21.59 -17.19 -1.79
N SER A 593 22.89 -17.29 -1.95
CA SER A 593 23.82 -16.29 -2.48
C SER A 593 23.22 -15.55 -3.68
N ARG A 594 22.93 -14.26 -3.50
CA ARG A 594 23.10 -13.24 -4.54
C ARG A 594 24.01 -12.17 -3.94
N LEU A 595 25.30 -12.49 -3.96
CA LEU A 595 26.36 -11.48 -4.04
C LEU A 595 26.36 -10.93 -5.46
#